data_AF-A0A6L8GGQ5-F1
#
_entry.id   AF-A0A6L8GGQ5-F1
#
_cell.length_a   1.000
_cell.length_b   1.000
_cell.length_c   1.000
_cell.angle_alpha   90.00
_cell.angle_beta   90.00
_cell.angle_gamma   90.00
#
_symmetry.space_group_name_H-M   'P 1'
#
loop_
_entity.id
_entity.type
_entity.pdbx_description
1 polymer ?
#
loop_
_entity_poly.entity_id
_entity_poly.type
_entity_poly.pdbx_seq_one_letter_code
_entity_poly.pdbx_strand_id
1 'polypeptide(L)'
;MAARRASRRHFIKEGAVFAGGLAGGMAIGANAASGQGLGAPRPGGVVDHPMAYGERSRFVQTVRTPMTMIGHIDLHGHPDGLDARTPLSELTGTITPSALHYVSSHGNNPPDIDPREHRLMVYGMVDRPLVFTMEDL
;
A
#
# COMPACT_ATOMS: atom_id res chain seq x y z
N MET A 1 2.13 42.76 41.14
CA MET A 1 1.17 42.19 40.17
C MET A 1 1.43 40.69 40.08
N ALA A 2 0.45 39.83 40.38
CA ALA A 2 0.59 38.38 40.28
C ALA A 2 -0.44 37.85 39.27
N ALA A 3 0.03 37.20 38.20
CA ALA A 3 -0.81 36.65 37.16
C ALA A 3 -1.58 35.42 37.65
N ARG A 4 -2.92 35.45 37.51
CA ARG A 4 -3.81 34.34 37.88
C ARG A 4 -3.65 33.20 36.88
N ARG A 5 -3.17 32.04 37.31
CA ARG A 5 -3.03 30.83 36.47
C ARG A 5 -4.42 30.37 36.00
N ALA A 6 -4.68 30.42 34.69
CA ALA A 6 -5.88 29.82 34.10
C ALA A 6 -5.85 28.30 34.32
N SER A 7 -6.88 27.75 34.95
CA SER A 7 -6.93 26.30 35.25
C SER A 7 -7.35 25.52 34.00
N ARG A 8 -6.65 24.40 33.73
CA ARG A 8 -6.91 23.48 32.60
C ARG A 8 -8.37 23.01 32.53
N ARG A 9 -9.07 23.00 33.65
CA ARG A 9 -10.49 22.60 33.77
C ARG A 9 -11.45 23.63 33.16
N HIS A 10 -11.04 24.90 33.04
CA HIS A 10 -11.85 25.95 32.43
C HIS A 10 -11.79 25.88 30.89
N PHE A 11 -10.59 25.62 30.34
CA PHE A 11 -10.37 25.45 28.90
C PHE A 11 -11.20 24.29 28.30
N ILE A 12 -11.28 23.15 28.99
CA ILE A 12 -12.07 22.00 28.52
C ILE A 12 -13.58 22.28 28.59
N LYS A 13 -14.04 23.04 29.59
CA LYS A 13 -15.46 23.42 29.70
C LYS A 13 -15.88 24.41 28.61
N GLU A 14 -15.01 25.33 28.22
CA GLU A 14 -15.33 26.32 27.19
C GLU A 14 -15.10 25.80 25.76
N GLY A 15 -14.22 24.82 25.56
CA GLY A 15 -13.96 24.21 24.25
C GLY A 15 -15.09 23.37 23.66
N ALA A 16 -16.06 22.94 24.47
CA ALA A 16 -17.18 22.09 24.02
C ALA A 16 -18.27 22.85 23.23
N VAL A 17 -18.23 24.19 23.21
CA VAL A 17 -19.29 25.02 22.59
C VAL A 17 -19.03 25.34 21.11
N PHE A 18 -17.82 25.08 20.59
CA PHE A 18 -17.48 25.37 19.18
C PHE A 18 -17.81 24.27 18.17
N ALA A 19 -18.37 23.13 18.59
CA ALA A 19 -18.67 22.00 17.71
C ALA A 19 -20.13 21.96 17.18
N GLY A 20 -20.90 23.04 17.38
CA GLY A 20 -22.35 23.04 17.21
C GLY A 20 -22.94 23.62 15.92
N GLY A 21 -22.16 24.16 14.98
CA GLY A 21 -22.78 24.83 13.84
C GLY A 21 -21.86 25.09 12.66
N LEU A 22 -21.86 24.16 11.71
CA LEU A 22 -21.93 24.38 10.25
C LEU A 22 -21.93 23.00 9.56
N ALA A 23 -23.07 22.32 9.68
CA ALA A 23 -23.47 21.29 8.73
C ALA A 23 -23.86 22.01 7.42
N GLY A 24 -23.02 21.88 6.39
CA GLY A 24 -23.22 22.56 5.11
C GLY A 24 -22.38 21.98 3.98
N GLY A 25 -22.79 20.80 3.48
CA GLY A 25 -22.62 20.42 2.08
C GLY A 25 -21.20 20.19 1.54
N MET A 26 -20.60 19.05 1.89
CA MET A 26 -19.80 18.28 0.93
C MET A 26 -20.02 16.79 1.22
N ALA A 27 -21.04 16.21 0.59
CA ALA A 27 -21.16 14.77 0.48
C ALA A 27 -20.11 14.29 -0.54
N ILE A 28 -18.85 14.20 -0.10
CA ILE A 28 -17.86 13.38 -0.80
C ILE A 28 -18.27 11.95 -0.47
N GLY A 29 -18.83 11.26 -1.46
CA GLY A 29 -19.28 9.89 -1.31
C GLY A 29 -18.18 9.05 -0.69
N ALA A 30 -18.37 8.66 0.57
CA ALA A 30 -17.61 7.59 1.16
C ALA A 30 -18.04 6.32 0.43
N ASN A 31 -17.40 6.06 -0.71
CA ASN A 31 -17.20 4.69 -1.14
C ASN A 31 -16.37 4.05 -0.04
N ALA A 32 -17.06 3.48 0.94
CA ALA A 32 -16.54 2.36 1.69
C ALA A 32 -16.28 1.28 0.64
N ALA A 33 -15.12 1.36 0.00
CA ALA A 33 -14.53 0.22 -0.65
C ALA A 33 -14.41 -0.80 0.47
N SER A 34 -15.37 -1.72 0.52
CA SER A 34 -15.25 -2.98 1.23
C SER A 34 -13.88 -3.51 0.85
N GLY A 35 -12.95 -3.43 1.79
CA GLY A 35 -11.64 -4.04 1.72
C GLY A 35 -11.84 -5.55 1.74
N GLN A 36 -12.39 -6.09 0.66
CA GLN A 36 -12.04 -7.43 0.25
C GLN A 36 -10.57 -7.30 -0.11
N GLY A 37 -9.71 -7.54 0.88
CA GLY A 37 -8.30 -7.74 0.63
C GLY A 37 -8.26 -8.75 -0.50
N LEU A 38 -7.80 -8.30 -1.67
CA LEU A 38 -7.57 -9.18 -2.80
C LEU A 38 -6.60 -10.22 -2.27
N GLY A 39 -7.14 -11.38 -1.89
CA GLY A 39 -6.33 -12.51 -1.50
C GLY A 39 -5.38 -12.72 -2.65
N ALA A 40 -4.07 -12.64 -2.38
CA ALA A 40 -3.09 -12.96 -3.41
C ALA A 40 -3.50 -14.31 -4.01
N PRO A 41 -3.52 -14.45 -5.35
CA PRO A 41 -3.88 -15.72 -5.98
C PRO A 41 -3.11 -16.84 -5.28
N ARG A 42 -3.83 -17.84 -4.76
CA ARG A 42 -3.19 -18.98 -4.11
C ARG A 42 -2.26 -19.61 -5.16
N PRO A 43 -1.00 -19.92 -4.82
CA PRO A 43 -0.14 -20.68 -5.73
C PRO A 43 -0.92 -21.92 -6.22
N GLY A 44 -0.98 -22.13 -7.52
CA GLY A 44 -1.73 -23.25 -8.09
C GLY A 44 -1.26 -24.58 -7.47
N GLY A 45 -2.20 -25.41 -7.04
CA GLY A 45 -1.90 -26.73 -6.45
C GLY A 45 -1.76 -26.76 -4.93
N VAL A 46 -1.92 -25.62 -4.23
CA VAL A 46 -2.05 -25.61 -2.77
C VAL A 46 -3.39 -26.25 -2.41
N VAL A 47 -3.35 -27.38 -1.69
CA VAL A 47 -4.54 -28.01 -1.08
C VAL A 47 -5.40 -26.95 -0.40
N ASP A 48 -6.72 -27.03 -0.54
CA ASP A 48 -7.68 -26.09 0.06
C ASP A 48 -7.74 -26.28 1.59
N HIS A 49 -6.63 -25.96 2.23
CA HIS A 49 -6.42 -26.05 3.66
C HIS A 49 -5.75 -24.76 4.11
N PRO A 50 -6.33 -24.04 5.10
CA PRO A 50 -5.85 -22.72 5.50
C PRO A 50 -4.40 -22.71 5.98
N MET A 51 -3.88 -23.85 6.44
CA MET A 51 -2.48 -24.00 6.87
C MET A 51 -1.47 -24.23 5.73
N ALA A 52 -1.93 -24.46 4.50
CA ALA A 52 -1.03 -24.81 3.41
C ALA A 52 -0.22 -23.62 2.87
N TYR A 53 -0.80 -22.41 2.89
CA TYR A 53 -0.09 -21.15 2.62
C TYR A 53 -0.29 -20.10 3.74
N GLY A 54 -1.32 -20.26 4.58
CA GLY A 54 -1.70 -19.29 5.60
C GLY A 54 -2.58 -18.18 5.03
N GLU A 55 -3.59 -17.78 5.79
CA GLU A 55 -4.43 -16.62 5.48
C GLU A 55 -4.39 -15.60 6.63
N ARG A 56 -4.48 -14.32 6.29
CA ARG A 56 -4.59 -13.27 7.31
C ARG A 56 -5.93 -13.40 8.02
N SER A 57 -5.92 -13.12 9.33
CA SER A 57 -7.15 -13.04 10.11
C SER A 57 -8.11 -12.01 9.49
N ARG A 58 -9.39 -12.37 9.38
CA ARG A 58 -10.46 -11.48 8.89
C ARG A 58 -10.61 -10.16 9.66
N PHE A 59 -10.06 -10.09 10.87
CA PHE A 59 -10.09 -8.87 11.69
C PHE A 59 -8.94 -7.90 11.35
N VAL A 60 -7.95 -8.32 10.56
CA VAL A 60 -6.85 -7.48 10.11
C VAL A 60 -7.27 -6.75 8.83
N GLN A 61 -7.41 -5.44 8.91
CA GLN A 61 -7.87 -4.58 7.82
C GLN A 61 -6.74 -3.74 7.18
N THR A 62 -5.51 -3.86 7.68
CA THR A 62 -4.35 -3.14 7.17
C THR A 62 -4.05 -3.54 5.73
N VAL A 63 -4.08 -2.55 4.84
CA VAL A 63 -3.82 -2.68 3.39
C VAL A 63 -2.89 -1.56 2.93
N ARG A 64 -2.31 -1.72 1.73
CA ARG A 64 -1.55 -0.63 1.10
C ARG A 64 -2.46 0.58 0.86
N THR A 65 -1.90 1.79 0.91
CA THR A 65 -2.61 3.03 0.56
C THR A 65 -2.38 3.35 -0.91
N PRO A 66 -3.38 3.18 -1.80
CA PRO A 66 -3.23 3.51 -3.22
C PRO A 66 -2.95 5.01 -3.40
N MET A 67 -2.10 5.35 -4.36
CA MET A 67 -1.83 6.74 -4.74
C MET A 67 -2.81 7.18 -5.84
N THR A 68 -4.08 7.38 -5.47
CA THR A 68 -5.16 7.74 -6.41
C THR A 68 -5.39 9.24 -6.54
N MET A 69 -4.74 10.05 -5.69
CA MET A 69 -4.94 11.50 -5.62
C MET A 69 -4.20 12.27 -6.73
N ILE A 70 -3.27 11.63 -7.41
CA ILE A 70 -2.56 12.15 -8.57
C ILE A 70 -2.77 11.13 -9.68
N GLY A 71 -3.17 11.57 -10.88
CA GLY A 71 -3.31 10.67 -12.01
C GLY A 71 -1.98 9.99 -12.27
N HIS A 72 -2.00 8.67 -12.52
CA HIS A 72 -0.76 7.95 -12.81
C HIS A 72 -0.03 8.53 -14.05
N ILE A 73 -0.79 9.06 -15.00
CA ILE A 73 -0.29 9.83 -16.13
C ILE A 73 0.54 11.05 -15.71
N ASP A 74 0.16 11.74 -14.63
CA ASP A 74 0.83 12.93 -14.13
C ASP A 74 2.09 12.57 -13.33
N LEU A 75 2.16 11.36 -12.77
CA LEU A 75 3.32 10.86 -12.03
C LEU A 75 4.38 10.27 -12.96
N HIS A 76 3.96 9.47 -13.94
CA HIS A 76 4.86 8.58 -14.69
C HIS A 76 4.69 8.63 -16.20
N GLY A 77 3.78 9.46 -16.73
CA GLY A 77 3.56 9.58 -18.18
C GLY A 77 2.83 8.39 -18.82
N HIS A 78 2.24 7.49 -18.02
CA HIS A 78 1.43 6.37 -18.50
C HIS A 78 0.13 6.25 -17.70
N PRO A 79 -1.03 5.93 -18.30
CA PRO A 79 -2.29 5.80 -17.55
C PRO A 79 -2.39 4.54 -16.69
N ASP A 80 -1.75 3.44 -17.10
CA ASP A 80 -2.03 2.09 -16.57
C ASP A 80 -1.11 1.61 -15.45
N GLY A 81 -0.33 2.49 -14.83
CA GLY A 81 0.56 2.03 -13.76
C GLY A 81 -0.10 2.00 -12.38
N LEU A 82 0.65 1.46 -11.43
CA LEU A 82 0.14 1.08 -10.10
C LEU A 82 1.10 1.58 -9.03
N ASP A 83 0.63 2.49 -8.18
CA ASP A 83 1.38 3.01 -7.04
C ASP A 83 0.60 2.81 -5.73
N ALA A 84 1.24 2.23 -4.73
CA ALA A 84 0.64 2.06 -3.41
C ALA A 84 1.69 2.11 -2.29
N ARG A 85 1.41 2.91 -1.26
CA ARG A 85 2.29 3.11 -0.10
C ARG A 85 2.10 2.04 0.97
N THR A 86 3.21 1.65 1.60
CA THR A 86 3.18 0.85 2.83
C THR A 86 2.51 1.64 3.96
N PRO A 87 1.57 1.04 4.71
CA PRO A 87 0.91 1.70 5.85
C PRO A 87 1.83 1.67 7.09
N LEU A 88 2.96 2.40 7.03
CA LEU A 88 4.03 2.32 8.05
C LEU A 88 3.53 2.58 9.48
N SER A 89 2.54 3.45 9.66
CA SER A 89 1.95 3.75 10.97
C SER A 89 1.16 2.59 11.59
N GLU A 90 0.77 1.60 10.79
CA GLU A 90 0.03 0.40 11.22
C GLU A 90 0.94 -0.82 11.38
N LEU A 91 2.22 -0.69 11.03
CA LEU A 91 3.21 -1.76 11.13
C LEU A 91 4.08 -1.61 12.38
N THR A 92 4.60 -2.74 12.85
CA THR A 92 5.56 -2.82 13.94
C THR A 92 6.78 -3.63 13.51
N GLY A 93 7.93 -3.35 14.12
CA GLY A 93 9.20 -3.96 13.76
C GLY A 93 9.80 -3.37 12.48
N THR A 94 10.75 -4.09 11.90
CA THR A 94 11.61 -3.61 10.81
C THR A 94 11.33 -4.27 9.46
N ILE A 95 10.67 -5.43 9.44
CA ILE A 95 10.39 -6.19 8.22
C ILE A 95 8.97 -5.88 7.73
N THR A 96 8.87 -5.27 6.55
CA THR A 96 7.58 -5.03 5.89
C THR A 96 7.09 -6.33 5.24
N PRO A 97 5.88 -6.83 5.55
CA PRO A 97 5.33 -8.01 4.89
C PRO A 97 5.19 -7.79 3.38
N SER A 98 5.50 -8.80 2.55
CA SER A 98 5.49 -8.68 1.08
C SER A 98 4.16 -8.18 0.51
N ALA A 99 3.03 -8.54 1.12
CA ALA A 99 1.70 -8.07 0.73
C ALA A 99 1.44 -6.57 1.03
N LEU A 100 2.29 -5.94 1.85
CA LEU A 100 2.19 -4.54 2.29
C LEU A 100 3.40 -3.69 1.88
N HIS A 101 4.38 -4.28 1.19
CA HIS A 101 5.55 -3.56 0.67
C HIS A 101 5.13 -2.52 -0.36
N TYR A 102 5.77 -1.34 -0.38
CA TYR A 102 5.54 -0.30 -1.39
C TYR A 102 5.63 -0.89 -2.79
N VAL A 103 4.72 -0.47 -3.66
CA VAL A 103 4.71 -0.83 -5.09
C VAL A 103 4.64 0.46 -5.91
N SER A 104 5.44 0.50 -6.97
CA SER A 104 5.37 1.48 -8.03
C SER A 104 5.60 0.79 -9.36
N SER A 105 4.75 1.07 -10.35
CA SER A 105 4.89 0.56 -11.70
C SER A 105 4.55 1.65 -12.70
N HIS A 106 5.45 1.94 -13.63
CA HIS A 106 5.35 3.10 -14.52
C HIS A 106 4.54 2.84 -15.81
N GLY A 107 3.67 1.84 -15.82
CA GLY A 107 2.78 1.63 -16.96
C GLY A 107 2.32 0.20 -17.23
N ASN A 108 2.81 -0.79 -16.48
CA ASN A 108 2.41 -2.19 -16.68
C ASN A 108 2.00 -2.86 -15.39
N ASN A 109 1.10 -3.85 -15.47
CA ASN A 109 0.96 -4.81 -14.38
C ASN A 109 2.29 -5.58 -14.18
N PRO A 110 2.58 -6.07 -12.96
CA PRO A 110 3.68 -7.01 -12.76
C PRO A 110 3.58 -8.15 -13.79
N PRO A 111 4.65 -8.43 -14.55
CA PRO A 111 4.59 -9.40 -15.62
C PRO A 111 4.47 -10.82 -15.04
N ASP A 112 3.61 -11.63 -15.65
CA ASP A 112 3.48 -13.06 -15.36
C ASP A 112 4.46 -13.82 -16.28
N ILE A 113 5.64 -14.15 -15.75
CA ILE A 113 6.76 -14.74 -16.52
C ILE A 113 7.05 -16.13 -15.95
N ASP A 114 7.04 -17.15 -16.81
CA ASP A 114 7.58 -18.48 -16.43
C ASP A 114 9.07 -18.32 -16.10
N PRO A 115 9.53 -18.67 -14.87
CA PRO A 115 10.94 -18.61 -14.50
C PRO A 115 11.86 -19.34 -15.48
N ARG A 116 11.37 -20.40 -16.17
CA ARG A 116 12.14 -21.17 -17.16
C ARG A 116 12.37 -20.39 -18.46
N GLU A 117 11.49 -19.45 -18.77
CA GLU A 117 11.60 -18.56 -19.93
C GLU A 117 12.34 -17.26 -19.60
N HIS A 118 12.54 -16.95 -18.31
CA HIS A 118 13.25 -15.75 -17.89
C HIS A 118 14.71 -15.73 -18.36
N ARG A 119 15.16 -14.59 -18.87
CA ARG A 119 16.54 -14.36 -19.32
C ARG A 119 17.04 -13.01 -18.82
N LEU A 120 18.23 -13.00 -18.21
CA LEU A 120 18.94 -11.77 -17.84
C LEU A 120 20.12 -11.54 -18.79
N MET A 121 20.09 -10.46 -19.56
CA MET A 121 21.17 -10.09 -20.49
C MET A 121 22.07 -9.01 -19.89
N VAL A 122 23.37 -9.28 -19.83
CA VAL A 122 24.41 -8.31 -19.49
C VAL A 122 25.19 -7.97 -20.76
N TYR A 123 25.08 -6.72 -21.22
CA TYR A 123 25.66 -6.24 -22.47
C TYR A 123 26.11 -4.77 -22.35
N GLY A 124 26.82 -4.25 -23.36
CA GLY A 124 27.34 -2.87 -23.38
C GLY A 124 28.86 -2.83 -23.34
N MET A 125 29.44 -2.02 -22.44
CA MET A 125 30.91 -1.90 -22.27
C MET A 125 31.47 -3.07 -21.43
N VAL A 126 31.36 -4.29 -21.95
CA VAL A 126 31.85 -5.52 -21.32
C VAL A 126 32.68 -6.32 -22.34
N ASP A 127 33.71 -7.03 -21.87
CA ASP A 127 34.58 -7.84 -22.76
C ASP A 127 33.80 -8.96 -23.46
N ARG A 128 32.80 -9.54 -22.79
CA ARG A 128 31.95 -10.60 -23.32
C ARG A 128 30.51 -10.42 -22.86
N PRO A 129 29.56 -10.14 -23.77
CA PRO A 129 28.13 -10.13 -23.45
C PRO A 129 27.64 -11.52 -23.00
N LEU A 130 26.74 -11.55 -22.03
CA LEU A 130 26.21 -12.78 -21.43
C LEU A 130 24.70 -12.74 -21.33
N VAL A 131 24.10 -13.93 -21.40
CA VAL A 131 22.69 -14.17 -21.10
C VAL A 131 22.61 -15.29 -20.08
N PHE A 132 21.92 -15.05 -18.97
CA PHE A 132 21.74 -15.99 -17.86
C PHE A 132 20.29 -16.49 -17.81
N THR A 133 20.10 -17.77 -17.51
CA THR A 133 18.81 -18.33 -17.06
C THR A 133 18.65 -18.15 -15.55
N MET A 134 17.49 -18.52 -14.99
CA MET A 134 17.30 -18.51 -13.54
C MET A 134 18.19 -19.53 -12.82
N GLU A 135 18.56 -20.62 -13.47
CA GLU A 135 19.47 -21.64 -12.92
C GLU A 135 20.93 -21.18 -12.89
N ASP A 136 21.31 -20.21 -13.73
CA ASP A 136 22.66 -19.67 -13.76
C ASP A 136 22.92 -18.63 -12.64
N LEU A 137 21.87 -18.09 -12.02
CA LEU A 137 21.90 -17.03 -10.99
C LEU A 137 21.84 -17.60 -9.57
#